data_AF-A0A3P6SQY5-F1
#
_entry.id   AF-A0A3P6SQY5-F1
#
_cell.length_a   1.000
_cell.length_b   1.000
_cell.length_c   1.000
_cell.angle_alpha   90.00
_cell.angle_beta   90.00
_cell.angle_gamma   90.00
#
_symmetry.space_group_name_H-M   'P 1'
#
loop_
_entity.id
_entity.type
_entity.pdbx_description
1 polymer ?
#
loop_
_entity_poly.entity_id
_entity_poly.type
_entity_poly.pdbx_seq_one_letter_code
_entity_poly.pdbx_strand_id
1 'polypeptide(L)'
;MCNFYMMYFYNASENNPFPNGSMCVGNEKPNEVSKDYPMEGTRILPARPVLERSSHATGIAFGVIEKGAFTSVGDVKLGQIASLAFQDERIFAVFHRAGRVWDQSTFDQHNVLKDQKPIKDDVILIVSLDGNELHLVKKLGGGK
;
A
#
# COMPACT_ATOMS: atom_id res chain seq x y z
N MET A 1 -0.65 2.05 -17.35
CA MET A 1 -1.70 1.53 -16.45
C MET A 1 -2.86 2.51 -16.49
N CYS A 2 -4.11 2.05 -16.58
CA CYS A 2 -5.31 2.89 -16.68
C CYS A 2 -6.25 2.49 -15.53
N ASN A 3 -6.27 3.30 -14.47
CA ASN A 3 -6.99 3.00 -13.24
C ASN A 3 -7.94 4.15 -12.92
N PHE A 4 -9.16 3.83 -12.51
CA PHE A 4 -10.13 4.80 -12.01
C PHE A 4 -10.60 4.37 -10.62
N TYR A 5 -10.24 5.15 -9.60
CA TYR A 5 -10.58 4.85 -8.21
C TYR A 5 -11.82 5.67 -7.81
N MET A 6 -12.87 4.97 -7.42
CA MET A 6 -14.08 5.58 -6.88
C MET A 6 -14.16 5.30 -5.39
N MET A 7 -14.09 6.37 -4.58
CA MET A 7 -14.39 6.27 -3.16
C MET A 7 -15.90 6.41 -2.96
N TYR A 8 -16.50 5.49 -2.20
CA TYR A 8 -17.93 5.49 -1.90
C TYR A 8 -18.16 5.12 -0.45
N PHE A 9 -19.37 5.40 0.03
CA PHE A 9 -19.89 4.92 1.31
C PHE A 9 -21.20 4.17 1.04
N TYR A 10 -21.59 3.26 1.94
CA TYR A 10 -22.89 2.60 1.89
C TYR A 10 -23.44 2.41 3.31
N ASN A 11 -24.75 2.23 3.42
CA ASN A 11 -25.41 2.02 4.71
C ASN A 11 -25.05 0.64 5.27
N ALA A 12 -24.41 0.61 6.43
CA ALA A 12 -23.97 -0.64 7.06
C ALA A 12 -25.13 -1.54 7.54
N SER A 13 -26.36 -1.00 7.65
CA SER A 13 -27.55 -1.79 7.99
C SER A 13 -28.13 -2.54 6.79
N GLU A 14 -27.64 -2.26 5.58
CA GLU A 14 -28.06 -2.90 4.35
C GLU A 14 -27.05 -3.97 3.92
N ASN A 15 -27.49 -4.86 3.01
CA ASN A 15 -26.61 -5.86 2.44
C ASN A 15 -25.48 -5.18 1.66
N ASN A 16 -24.25 -5.69 1.82
CA ASN A 16 -23.09 -5.18 1.10
C ASN A 16 -23.35 -5.19 -0.43
N PRO A 17 -23.32 -4.04 -1.12
CA PRO A 17 -23.60 -3.96 -2.55
C PRO A 17 -22.53 -4.64 -3.42
N PHE A 18 -21.34 -4.92 -2.86
CA PHE A 18 -20.22 -5.55 -3.55
C PHE A 18 -19.69 -6.75 -2.77
N PRO A 19 -20.46 -7.86 -2.67
CA PRO A 19 -20.09 -9.01 -1.83
C PRO A 19 -18.81 -9.70 -2.31
N ASN A 20 -18.46 -9.58 -3.60
CA ASN A 20 -17.27 -10.16 -4.21
C ASN A 20 -16.16 -9.13 -4.47
N GLY A 21 -16.25 -7.95 -3.85
CA GLY A 21 -15.33 -6.83 -4.07
C GLY A 21 -15.81 -5.84 -5.14
N SER A 22 -15.46 -4.55 -4.97
CA SER A 22 -15.88 -3.46 -5.87
C SER A 22 -14.86 -3.20 -6.97
N MET A 23 -14.32 -4.26 -7.57
CA MET A 23 -13.42 -4.18 -8.71
C MET A 23 -14.17 -4.47 -10.00
N CYS A 24 -13.94 -3.64 -11.02
CA CYS A 24 -14.44 -3.87 -12.36
C CYS A 24 -13.23 -4.08 -13.27
N VAL A 25 -13.15 -5.24 -13.91
CA VAL A 25 -12.07 -5.58 -14.85
C VAL A 25 -12.70 -6.05 -16.15
N GLY A 26 -12.29 -5.44 -17.26
CA GLY A 26 -12.80 -5.74 -18.59
C GLY A 26 -13.87 -4.76 -19.06
N ASN A 27 -14.47 -5.07 -20.21
CA ASN A 27 -15.54 -4.29 -20.83
C ASN A 27 -16.66 -5.26 -21.22
N GLU A 28 -17.58 -5.53 -20.28
CA GLU A 28 -18.62 -6.55 -20.45
C GLU A 28 -19.69 -6.15 -21.48
N LYS A 29 -19.85 -4.84 -21.72
CA LYS A 29 -20.88 -4.25 -22.60
C LYS A 29 -20.28 -3.19 -23.52
N PRO A 30 -19.36 -3.58 -24.42
CA PRO A 30 -18.58 -2.63 -25.21
C PRO A 30 -19.46 -1.83 -26.16
N ASN A 31 -20.49 -2.45 -26.73
CA ASN A 31 -21.36 -1.81 -27.71
C ASN A 31 -22.25 -0.74 -27.06
N GLU A 32 -22.79 -1.03 -25.88
CA GLU A 32 -23.60 -0.08 -25.12
C GLU A 32 -22.74 1.08 -24.61
N VAL A 33 -21.56 0.79 -24.05
CA VAL A 33 -20.62 1.84 -23.63
C VAL A 33 -20.23 2.71 -24.82
N SER A 34 -19.83 2.15 -25.96
CA SER A 34 -19.47 2.97 -27.12
C SER A 34 -20.61 3.81 -27.68
N LYS A 35 -21.87 3.36 -27.54
CA LYS A 35 -23.04 4.08 -28.03
C LYS A 35 -23.51 5.19 -27.08
N ASP A 36 -23.53 4.90 -25.79
CA ASP A 36 -24.18 5.75 -24.79
C ASP A 36 -23.18 6.60 -23.98
N TYR A 37 -21.88 6.30 -24.07
CA TYR A 37 -20.87 7.05 -23.33
C TYR A 37 -20.82 8.51 -23.81
N PRO A 38 -20.91 9.49 -22.90
CA PRO A 38 -20.95 10.89 -23.29
C PRO A 38 -19.70 11.28 -24.09
N MET A 39 -19.89 11.99 -25.21
CA MET A 39 -18.77 12.46 -26.03
C MET A 39 -17.74 13.24 -25.20
N GLU A 40 -18.18 14.04 -24.23
CA GLU A 40 -17.29 14.81 -23.35
C GLU A 40 -16.35 13.92 -22.51
N GLY A 41 -16.73 12.67 -22.21
CA GLY A 41 -15.86 11.73 -21.52
C GLY A 41 -14.73 11.16 -22.41
N THR A 42 -14.77 11.41 -23.72
CA THR A 42 -13.73 11.02 -24.69
C THR A 42 -12.93 12.21 -25.22
N ARG A 43 -13.34 13.44 -24.86
CA ARG A 43 -12.64 14.67 -25.24
C ARG A 43 -11.58 15.00 -24.20
N ILE A 44 -10.43 15.46 -24.68
CA ILE A 44 -9.39 15.99 -23.80
C ILE A 44 -9.96 17.23 -23.11
N LEU A 45 -9.80 17.30 -21.79
CA LEU A 45 -10.20 18.47 -21.02
C LEU A 45 -9.49 19.72 -21.55
N PRO A 46 -10.18 20.87 -21.65
CA PRO A 46 -9.55 22.10 -22.11
C PRO A 46 -8.39 22.47 -21.18
N ALA A 47 -7.26 22.86 -21.76
CA ALA A 47 -6.10 23.28 -20.99
C ALA A 47 -6.46 24.47 -20.08
N ARG A 48 -6.12 24.36 -18.80
CA ARG A 48 -6.32 25.45 -17.82
C ARG A 48 -4.98 25.87 -17.23
N PRO A 49 -4.23 26.79 -17.87
CA PRO A 49 -2.86 27.11 -17.50
C PRO A 49 -2.65 27.46 -16.01
N VAL A 50 -3.64 28.07 -15.36
CA VAL A 50 -3.60 28.39 -13.92
C VAL A 50 -3.72 27.13 -13.06
N LEU A 51 -4.69 26.25 -13.35
CA LEU A 51 -4.86 25.00 -12.61
C LEU A 51 -3.72 24.04 -12.89
N GLU A 52 -3.31 23.92 -14.16
CA GLU A 52 -2.13 23.16 -14.54
C GLU A 52 -0.89 23.70 -13.83
N ARG A 53 -0.71 25.02 -13.67
CA ARG A 53 0.41 25.60 -12.90
C ARG A 53 0.32 25.34 -11.40
N SER A 54 -0.88 25.25 -10.84
CA SER A 54 -1.10 24.88 -9.43
C SER A 54 -1.01 23.37 -9.18
N SER A 55 -1.31 22.54 -10.17
CA SER A 55 -1.19 21.08 -10.14
C SER A 55 0.14 20.57 -10.65
N HIS A 56 0.88 21.39 -11.43
CA HIS A 56 2.30 21.24 -11.69
C HIS A 56 2.91 21.20 -10.31
N ALA A 57 3.38 20.00 -9.92
CA ALA A 57 4.18 19.82 -8.74
C ALA A 57 5.13 21.01 -8.68
N THR A 58 4.96 21.84 -7.65
CA THR A 58 5.90 22.91 -7.37
C THR A 58 7.29 22.30 -7.54
N GLY A 59 8.22 22.96 -8.25
CA GLY A 59 9.58 22.44 -8.40
C GLY A 59 10.27 22.17 -7.03
N ILE A 60 9.67 22.71 -5.97
CA ILE A 60 9.80 22.28 -4.58
C ILE A 60 8.87 21.09 -4.36
N ALA A 61 9.39 19.87 -4.30
CA ALA A 61 8.61 18.70 -3.94
C ALA A 61 7.94 18.93 -2.57
N PHE A 62 6.65 19.26 -2.56
CA PHE A 62 5.80 19.05 -1.40
C PHE A 62 5.51 17.55 -1.37
N GLY A 63 6.03 16.85 -0.37
CA GLY A 63 5.91 15.39 -0.29
C GLY A 63 6.98 14.74 0.57
N VAL A 64 6.98 13.40 0.56
CA VAL A 64 7.95 12.57 1.26
C VAL A 64 9.35 12.83 0.70
N ILE A 65 10.28 13.29 1.53
CA ILE A 65 11.71 13.31 1.19
C ILE A 65 12.25 11.94 1.51
N GLU A 66 12.67 11.19 0.50
CA GLU A 66 13.36 9.91 0.70
C GLU A 66 14.71 10.19 1.36
N LYS A 67 14.85 9.75 2.62
CA LYS A 67 16.12 9.80 3.35
C LYS A 67 17.02 8.63 3.01
N GLY A 68 16.45 7.52 2.53
CA GLY A 68 17.18 6.36 2.03
C GLY A 68 16.26 5.20 1.71
N ALA A 69 16.77 4.27 0.91
CA ALA A 69 16.14 2.99 0.59
C ALA A 69 17.01 1.85 1.12
N PHE A 70 16.44 1.05 2.02
CA PHE A 70 17.16 -0.01 2.71
C PHE A 70 16.50 -1.36 2.40
N THR A 71 17.31 -2.34 1.99
CA THR A 71 16.88 -3.74 1.77
C THR A 71 17.26 -4.65 2.94
N SER A 72 18.03 -4.12 3.90
CA SER A 72 18.45 -4.80 5.12
C SER A 72 18.73 -3.80 6.24
N VAL A 73 18.64 -4.26 7.49
CA VAL A 73 19.08 -3.52 8.67
C VAL A 73 19.98 -4.44 9.49
N GLY A 74 21.26 -4.09 9.59
CA GLY A 74 22.29 -5.00 10.09
C GLY A 74 22.35 -6.30 9.27
N ASP A 75 22.23 -7.44 9.94
CA ASP A 75 22.19 -8.78 9.35
C ASP A 75 20.78 -9.24 8.91
N VAL A 76 19.74 -8.43 9.17
CA VAL A 76 18.36 -8.79 8.84
C VAL A 76 17.99 -8.27 7.46
N LYS A 77 17.72 -9.18 6.52
CA LYS A 77 17.13 -8.83 5.22
C LYS A 77 15.67 -8.41 5.43
N LEU A 78 15.31 -7.22 4.96
CA LEU A 78 13.93 -6.74 5.01
C LEU A 78 13.11 -7.43 3.91
N GLY A 79 12.07 -8.14 4.33
CA GLY A 79 11.05 -8.72 3.45
C GLY A 79 9.84 -7.79 3.33
N GLN A 80 8.65 -8.35 3.47
CA GLN A 80 7.43 -7.55 3.55
C GLN A 80 7.34 -6.85 4.92
N ILE A 81 7.29 -5.52 4.90
CA ILE A 81 7.05 -4.69 6.09
C ILE A 81 5.55 -4.57 6.29
N ALA A 82 5.08 -4.88 7.50
CA ALA A 82 3.68 -4.77 7.88
C ALA A 82 3.36 -3.38 8.45
N SER A 83 4.28 -2.80 9.23
CA SER A 83 4.09 -1.49 9.87
C SER A 83 5.40 -0.90 10.38
N LEU A 84 5.37 0.40 10.69
CA LEU A 84 6.41 1.16 11.37
C LEU A 84 5.78 1.89 12.55
N ALA A 85 6.48 1.93 13.70
CA ALA A 85 6.09 2.75 14.84
C ALA A 85 7.26 3.62 15.29
N PHE A 86 7.09 4.93 15.24
CA PHE A 86 8.14 5.89 15.58
C PHE A 86 8.05 6.24 17.06
N GLN A 87 9.16 6.09 17.77
CA GLN A 87 9.31 6.71 19.09
C GLN A 87 9.70 8.19 18.91
N ASP A 88 10.64 8.44 18.00
CA ASP A 88 11.05 9.76 17.54
C ASP A 88 11.64 9.68 16.11
N GLU A 89 12.21 10.77 15.60
CA GLU A 89 12.79 10.83 14.24
C GLU A 89 14.02 9.93 14.06
N ARG A 90 14.66 9.51 15.15
CA ARG A 90 15.87 8.68 15.12
C ARG A 90 15.59 7.25 15.51
N ILE A 91 14.61 6.97 16.36
CA ILE A 91 14.34 5.62 16.87
C ILE A 91 12.93 5.19 16.48
N PHE A 92 12.83 4.04 15.82
CA PHE A 92 11.55 3.46 15.41
C PHE A 92 11.59 1.93 15.41
N ALA A 93 10.42 1.34 15.57
CA ALA A 93 10.19 -0.09 15.44
C ALA A 93 9.74 -0.42 14.02
N VAL A 94 10.33 -1.46 13.44
CA VAL A 94 9.92 -2.07 12.16
C VAL A 94 9.23 -3.39 12.46
N PHE A 95 7.96 -3.49 12.07
CA PHE A 95 7.20 -4.73 12.12
C PHE A 95 7.27 -5.38 10.75
N HIS A 96 7.98 -6.49 10.66
CA HIS A 96 8.16 -7.24 9.41
C HIS A 96 7.72 -8.69 9.62
N ARG A 97 7.65 -9.46 8.53
CA ARG A 97 7.16 -10.85 8.58
C ARG A 97 8.28 -11.88 8.42
N ALA A 98 9.53 -11.46 8.66
CA ALA A 98 10.72 -12.24 8.38
C ALA A 98 10.67 -12.86 6.96
N GLY A 99 10.79 -14.18 6.85
CA GLY A 99 10.70 -14.91 5.58
C GLY A 99 9.27 -15.23 5.10
N ARG A 100 8.21 -14.91 5.87
CA ARG A 100 6.84 -15.19 5.44
C ARG A 100 6.37 -14.17 4.40
N VAL A 101 5.93 -14.69 3.26
CA VAL A 101 5.24 -13.94 2.22
C VAL A 101 3.75 -14.16 2.38
N TRP A 102 2.97 -13.07 2.45
CA TRP A 102 1.53 -13.16 2.27
C TRP A 102 1.16 -12.77 0.85
N ASP A 103 0.41 -13.66 0.22
CA ASP A 103 -0.15 -13.53 -1.11
C ASP A 103 -1.56 -14.14 -1.14
N GLN A 104 -2.15 -14.22 -2.32
CA GLN A 104 -3.46 -14.83 -2.53
C GLN A 104 -3.59 -16.29 -2.02
N SER A 105 -2.48 -16.99 -1.82
CA SER A 105 -2.47 -18.37 -1.32
C SER A 105 -2.47 -18.48 0.21
N THR A 106 -2.24 -17.38 0.92
CA THR A 106 -2.09 -17.33 2.39
C THR A 106 -3.36 -17.73 3.13
N PHE A 107 -4.51 -17.37 2.56
CA PHE A 107 -5.82 -17.67 3.11
C PHE A 107 -6.50 -18.78 2.29
N ASP A 108 -7.40 -19.53 2.92
CA ASP A 108 -8.29 -20.44 2.22
C ASP A 108 -9.46 -19.69 1.56
N GLN A 109 -10.33 -20.44 0.88
CA GLN A 109 -11.51 -19.88 0.20
C GLN A 109 -12.53 -19.22 1.15
N HIS A 110 -12.37 -19.38 2.47
CA HIS A 110 -13.22 -18.77 3.49
C HIS A 110 -12.49 -17.64 4.24
N ASN A 111 -11.35 -17.16 3.73
CA ASN A 111 -10.51 -16.13 4.34
C ASN A 111 -9.86 -16.56 5.67
N VAL A 112 -9.66 -17.87 5.89
CA VAL A 112 -8.97 -18.40 7.07
C VAL A 112 -7.48 -18.55 6.77
N LEU A 113 -6.63 -18.06 7.67
CA LEU A 113 -5.18 -18.21 7.56
C LEU A 113 -4.80 -19.71 7.58
N LYS A 114 -4.13 -20.17 6.52
CA LYS A 114 -3.74 -21.59 6.37
C LYS A 114 -2.60 -21.99 7.31
N ASP A 115 -1.54 -21.18 7.39
CA ASP A 115 -0.42 -21.42 8.30
C ASP A 115 -0.60 -20.65 9.60
N GLN A 116 -1.19 -21.32 10.59
CA GLN A 116 -1.43 -20.75 11.93
C GLN A 116 -0.25 -20.92 12.89
N LYS A 117 0.89 -21.44 12.43
CA LYS A 117 2.07 -21.59 13.30
C LYS A 117 2.67 -20.22 13.62
N PRO A 118 3.22 -20.00 14.82
CA PRO A 118 3.99 -18.79 15.12
C PRO A 118 5.16 -18.60 14.16
N ILE A 119 5.52 -17.35 13.86
CA ILE A 119 6.78 -17.03 13.16
C ILE A 119 7.91 -17.23 14.17
N LYS A 120 8.88 -18.07 13.84
CA LYS A 120 10.00 -18.38 14.74
C LYS A 120 11.06 -17.30 14.78
N ASP A 121 11.27 -16.64 13.65
CA ASP A 121 12.22 -15.54 13.52
C ASP A 121 11.74 -14.29 14.24
N ASP A 122 12.66 -13.42 14.64
CA ASP A 122 12.31 -12.09 15.14
C ASP A 122 11.54 -11.31 14.07
N VAL A 123 10.44 -10.66 14.49
CA VAL A 123 9.49 -9.94 13.60
C VAL A 123 9.35 -8.47 13.97
N ILE A 124 10.02 -8.04 15.04
CA ILE A 124 10.07 -6.65 15.48
C ILE A 124 11.55 -6.25 15.57
N LEU A 125 11.95 -5.26 14.78
CA LEU A 125 13.28 -4.67 14.84
C LEU A 125 13.16 -3.30 15.45
N ILE A 126 13.92 -3.02 16.51
CA ILE A 126 14.14 -1.64 16.97
C ILE A 126 15.34 -1.11 16.20
N VAL A 127 15.15 -0.01 15.49
CA VAL A 127 16.10 0.57 14.56
C VAL A 127 16.38 2.01 14.96
N SER A 128 17.64 2.40 14.86
CA SER A 128 18.06 3.80 14.95
C SER A 128 18.55 4.30 13.60
N LEU A 129 18.14 5.50 13.22
CA LEU A 129 18.62 6.24 12.05
C LEU A 129 19.64 7.28 12.51
N ASP A 130 20.86 7.18 12.00
CA ASP A 130 21.89 8.21 12.14
C ASP A 130 22.31 8.70 10.75
N GLY A 131 22.00 9.96 10.45
CA GLY A 131 22.10 10.50 9.10
C GLY A 131 21.24 9.70 8.09
N ASN A 132 21.91 8.95 7.22
CA ASN A 132 21.30 8.07 6.20
C ASN A 132 21.61 6.58 6.45
N GLU A 133 22.04 6.20 7.65
CA GLU A 133 22.35 4.81 8.00
C GLU A 133 21.38 4.25 9.05
N LEU A 134 20.90 3.03 8.83
CA LEU A 134 20.07 2.30 9.78
C LEU A 134 20.92 1.33 10.60
N HIS A 135 20.87 1.48 11.91
CA HIS A 135 21.50 0.58 12.85
C HIS A 135 20.45 -0.24 13.59
N LEU A 136 20.69 -1.54 13.68
CA LEU A 136 19.86 -2.44 14.45
C LEU A 136 20.17 -2.26 15.95
N VAL A 137 19.17 -1.88 16.72
CA VAL A 137 19.28 -1.72 18.18
C VAL A 137 18.87 -3.00 18.89
N LYS A 138 17.77 -3.62 18.46
CA LYS A 138 17.22 -4.83 19.11
C LYS A 138 16.35 -5.65 18.17
N LYS A 139 16.35 -6.97 18.36
CA LYS A 139 15.39 -7.91 17.73
C LYS A 139 14.43 -8.47 18.78
N LEU A 140 13.15 -8.58 18.43
CA LEU A 140 12.07 -9.01 19.31
C LEU A 140 11.00 -9.79 18.52
N GLY A 141 10.11 -10.46 19.25
CA GLY A 141 8.88 -11.06 18.68
C GLY A 141 9.05 -12.45 18.07
N GLY A 142 10.25 -13.03 18.10
CA GLY A 142 10.45 -14.43 17.70
C GLY A 142 9.68 -15.39 18.59
N GLY A 143 8.80 -16.19 17.97
CA GLY A 143 8.04 -17.24 18.64
C GLY A 143 8.92 -18.45 18.93
N LYS A 144 9.25 -18.68 20.20
CA LYS A 144 9.78 -19.97 20.66
C LYS A 144 8.71 -21.05 20.56
#